data_AF-A0A101VKB6-F1
#
_entry.id   AF-A0A101VKB6-F1
#
_cell.length_a   1.000
_cell.length_b   1.000
_cell.length_c   1.000
_cell.angle_alpha   90.00
_cell.angle_beta   90.00
_cell.angle_gamma   90.00
#
_symmetry.space_group_name_H-M   'P 1'
#
loop_
_entity.id
_entity.type
_entity.pdbx_description
1 polymer ?
#
loop_
_entity_poly.entity_id
_entity_poly.type
_entity_poly.pdbx_seq_one_letter_code
_entity_poly.pdbx_strand_id
1 'polypeptide(L)'
;MNKSTSLERSHASHAAATDERPEPATLTEINEFGVNPGALRLLFYAPIGLPSDAPLVIVLHGASQTAHDYAHGAGWLTLADRFGFAVLSPEQTLENNVLRCFNWFEPADNSRQGGEAFSIQEMVRWAIDVHALDANRVFLTGLSSGGAMTAVMLATYPEMFAAGAVISGLPYGAAENMWGAVRAMSHGNGQSSREWGDKVRGASSNKGPWPCVSIWHGDNDSTVRVGASDDLISQWTNVHGVEGDFVEVLADEGRSHRIWRSADGRPKVKSHRINDLAHGTPLMTEGADGCGTAGPFLLDVGISSSAEIARSWGIAD
;
A
#
# COMPACT_ATOMS: atom_id res chain seq x y z
N MET A 1 29.78 29.38 76.94
CA MET A 1 29.03 29.88 75.77
C MET A 1 29.57 29.19 74.53
N ASN A 2 28.98 28.06 74.13
CA ASN A 2 29.32 27.36 72.88
C ASN A 2 28.05 27.33 72.02
N LYS A 3 28.16 27.87 70.79
CA LYS A 3 27.09 27.91 69.80
C LYS A 3 26.97 26.54 69.13
N SER A 4 25.77 25.98 69.12
CA SER A 4 25.42 24.78 68.34
C SER A 4 24.78 25.23 67.02
N THR A 5 25.32 24.76 65.90
CA THR A 5 24.85 25.00 64.53
C THR A 5 23.73 24.03 64.18
N SER A 6 22.55 24.56 63.85
CA SER A 6 21.43 23.82 63.26
C SER A 6 21.58 23.81 61.72
N LEU A 7 21.56 22.63 61.11
CA LEU A 7 21.50 22.43 59.66
C LEU A 7 20.04 22.14 59.29
N GLU A 8 19.38 23.11 58.66
CA GLU A 8 18.10 22.90 57.98
C GLU A 8 18.35 22.17 56.66
N ARG A 9 17.72 20.99 56.48
CA ARG A 9 17.61 20.32 55.18
C ARG A 9 16.33 20.80 54.51
N SER A 10 16.45 21.50 53.39
CA SER A 10 15.32 21.78 52.50
C SER A 10 14.95 20.52 51.72
N HIS A 11 13.68 20.11 51.82
CA HIS A 11 13.10 19.10 50.94
C HIS A 11 12.50 19.79 49.72
N ALA A 12 13.26 19.83 48.62
CA ALA A 12 12.70 20.13 47.30
C ALA A 12 12.06 18.85 46.74
N SER A 13 10.73 18.82 46.71
CA SER A 13 9.96 17.82 45.97
C SER A 13 10.22 18.00 44.47
N HIS A 14 10.97 17.07 43.87
CA HIS A 14 10.99 16.90 42.42
C HIS A 14 9.74 16.11 42.04
N ALA A 15 8.78 16.78 41.41
CA ALA A 15 7.73 16.09 40.68
C ALA A 15 8.40 15.29 39.56
N ALA A 16 8.27 13.96 39.62
CA ALA A 16 8.73 13.08 38.55
C ALA A 16 7.86 13.37 37.32
N ALA A 17 8.49 13.90 36.26
CA ALA A 17 7.89 13.89 34.93
C ALA A 17 7.66 12.42 34.56
N THR A 18 6.40 12.06 34.33
CA THR A 18 6.04 10.77 33.76
C THR A 18 6.60 10.73 32.34
N ASP A 19 7.51 9.78 32.10
CA ASP A 19 7.95 9.37 30.77
C ASP A 19 6.77 8.66 30.10
N GLU A 20 5.74 9.44 29.72
CA GLU A 20 4.68 8.96 28.85
C GLU A 20 5.29 8.79 27.47
N ARG A 21 5.82 7.58 27.22
CA ARG A 21 6.03 7.12 25.85
C ARG A 21 4.70 7.28 25.13
N PRO A 22 4.65 7.96 23.97
CA PRO A 22 3.43 8.06 23.21
C PRO A 22 2.89 6.65 22.94
N GLU A 23 1.59 6.46 23.15
CA GLU A 23 0.89 5.22 22.80
C GLU A 23 1.16 4.89 21.33
N PRO A 24 1.37 3.62 20.97
CA PRO A 24 1.64 3.23 19.60
C PRO A 24 0.47 3.64 18.68
N ALA A 25 0.81 4.19 17.52
CA ALA A 25 -0.15 4.53 16.48
C ALA A 25 -1.07 3.33 16.18
N THR A 26 -2.37 3.53 16.38
CA THR A 26 -3.38 2.46 16.29
C THR A 26 -4.50 2.88 15.37
N LEU A 27 -4.86 2.00 14.45
CA LEU A 27 -6.00 2.17 13.56
C LEU A 27 -7.32 2.09 14.34
N THR A 28 -8.27 2.98 14.02
CA THR A 28 -9.61 3.01 14.60
C THR A 28 -10.64 2.54 13.60
N GLU A 29 -11.57 1.67 14.01
CA GLU A 29 -12.66 1.22 13.15
C GLU A 29 -13.75 2.29 12.99
N ILE A 30 -14.19 2.47 11.75
CA ILE A 30 -15.23 3.41 11.36
C ILE A 30 -16.42 2.62 10.83
N ASN A 31 -17.59 2.83 11.41
CA ASN A 31 -18.80 2.09 11.06
C ASN A 31 -19.69 2.80 10.03
N GLU A 32 -19.51 4.11 9.86
CA GLU A 32 -20.35 4.95 9.00
C GLU A 32 -19.50 5.72 7.99
N PHE A 33 -19.36 5.15 6.78
CA PHE A 33 -18.54 5.71 5.69
C PHE A 33 -19.24 5.68 4.33
N GLY A 34 -20.52 5.33 4.28
CA GLY A 34 -21.32 5.27 3.05
C GLY A 34 -21.68 3.86 2.62
N VAL A 35 -21.88 3.69 1.31
CA VAL A 35 -22.36 2.43 0.71
C VAL A 35 -21.23 1.38 0.75
N ASN A 36 -21.54 0.18 1.23
CA ASN A 36 -20.56 -0.89 1.45
C ASN A 36 -21.02 -2.26 0.89
N PRO A 37 -21.15 -2.40 -0.44
CA PRO A 37 -21.66 -3.64 -1.04
C PRO A 37 -20.67 -4.81 -0.93
N GLY A 38 -19.38 -4.54 -0.76
CA GLY A 38 -18.35 -5.54 -0.47
C GLY A 38 -18.27 -5.95 1.00
N ALA A 39 -19.13 -5.40 1.88
CA ALA A 39 -19.18 -5.73 3.31
C ALA A 39 -17.79 -5.71 4.00
N LEU A 40 -16.95 -4.75 3.63
CA LEU A 40 -15.62 -4.56 4.20
C LEU A 40 -15.68 -3.74 5.49
N ARG A 41 -14.70 -3.92 6.38
CA ARG A 41 -14.51 -3.02 7.53
C ARG A 41 -13.62 -1.86 7.12
N LEU A 42 -13.87 -0.66 7.65
CA LEU A 42 -12.98 0.48 7.47
C LEU A 42 -12.18 0.70 8.75
N LEU A 43 -10.86 0.63 8.66
CA LEU A 43 -9.95 1.10 9.69
C LEU A 43 -9.22 2.36 9.21
N PHE A 44 -9.09 3.35 10.08
CA PHE A 44 -8.52 4.65 9.72
C PHE A 44 -7.56 5.17 10.81
N TYR A 45 -6.49 5.82 10.38
CA TYR A 45 -5.51 6.47 11.24
C TYR A 45 -5.17 7.86 10.70
N ALA A 46 -5.25 8.87 11.56
CA ALA A 46 -4.74 10.19 11.30
C ALA A 46 -3.87 10.63 12.48
N PRO A 47 -2.61 11.04 12.25
CA PRO A 47 -1.76 11.63 13.27
C PRO A 47 -2.45 12.81 13.98
N ILE A 48 -2.13 13.01 15.26
CA ILE A 48 -2.61 14.16 16.02
C ILE A 48 -2.12 15.45 15.35
N GLY A 49 -3.04 16.38 15.08
CA GLY A 49 -2.71 17.65 14.45
C GLY A 49 -2.45 17.55 12.94
N LEU A 50 -2.90 16.47 12.28
CA LEU A 50 -2.86 16.36 10.82
C LEU A 50 -3.49 17.63 10.18
N PRO A 51 -2.75 18.36 9.32
CA PRO A 51 -3.28 19.56 8.68
C PRO A 51 -4.34 19.21 7.64
N SER A 52 -5.17 20.19 7.27
CA SER A 52 -5.96 20.10 6.04
C SER A 52 -5.03 19.94 4.83
N ASP A 53 -5.56 19.40 3.75
CA ASP A 53 -4.83 19.11 2.50
C ASP A 53 -3.65 18.13 2.69
N ALA A 54 -3.67 17.35 3.78
CA ALA A 54 -2.71 16.27 3.99
C ALA A 54 -2.94 15.12 2.98
N PRO A 55 -1.88 14.34 2.64
CA PRO A 55 -2.03 13.16 1.79
C PRO A 55 -2.84 12.06 2.47
N LEU A 56 -3.39 11.17 1.63
CA LEU A 56 -4.03 9.93 2.05
C LEU A 56 -3.32 8.73 1.44
N VAL A 57 -2.94 7.76 2.27
CA VAL A 57 -2.42 6.47 1.83
C VAL A 57 -3.39 5.36 2.18
N ILE A 58 -3.89 4.66 1.16
CA ILE A 58 -4.69 3.46 1.32
C ILE A 58 -3.76 2.25 1.38
N VAL A 59 -3.91 1.41 2.40
CA VAL A 59 -3.05 0.25 2.66
C VAL A 59 -3.90 -1.02 2.74
N LEU A 60 -3.71 -1.91 1.76
CA LEU A 60 -4.47 -3.17 1.62
C LEU A 60 -3.63 -4.37 2.05
N HIS A 61 -4.12 -5.11 3.03
CA HIS A 61 -3.47 -6.30 3.56
C HIS A 61 -3.50 -7.49 2.60
N GLY A 62 -2.59 -8.45 2.78
CA GLY A 62 -2.62 -9.74 2.10
C GLY A 62 -3.57 -10.75 2.77
N ALA A 63 -3.73 -11.92 2.16
CA ALA A 63 -4.56 -12.99 2.72
C ALA A 63 -4.06 -13.41 4.12
N SER A 64 -5.00 -13.76 4.98
CA SER A 64 -4.86 -14.16 6.38
C SER A 64 -4.35 -13.07 7.33
N GLN A 65 -4.02 -11.89 6.82
CA GLN A 65 -3.62 -10.73 7.62
C GLN A 65 -4.84 -9.90 8.06
N THR A 66 -4.62 -8.96 8.97
CA THR A 66 -5.56 -7.88 9.32
C THR A 66 -5.05 -6.56 8.75
N ALA A 67 -5.94 -5.58 8.62
CA ALA A 67 -5.56 -4.20 8.28
C ALA A 67 -4.54 -3.65 9.28
N HIS A 68 -4.78 -3.88 10.58
CA HIS A 68 -3.89 -3.43 11.64
C HIS A 68 -2.48 -4.04 11.54
N ASP A 69 -2.39 -5.36 11.46
CA ASP A 69 -1.09 -6.06 11.44
C ASP A 69 -0.27 -5.66 10.21
N TYR A 70 -0.93 -5.51 9.05
CA TYR A 70 -0.22 -5.14 7.83
C TYR A 70 0.18 -3.66 7.82
N ALA A 71 -0.72 -2.72 8.14
CA ALA A 71 -0.39 -1.30 8.13
C ALA A 71 0.66 -0.92 9.17
N HIS A 72 0.56 -1.47 10.38
CA HIS A 72 1.58 -1.29 11.42
C HIS A 72 2.88 -2.01 11.06
N GLY A 73 2.79 -3.30 10.72
CA GLY A 73 3.96 -4.14 10.46
C GLY A 73 4.75 -3.74 9.21
N ALA A 74 4.10 -3.22 8.18
CA ALA A 74 4.77 -2.65 7.01
C ALA A 74 5.26 -1.21 7.22
N GLY A 75 5.06 -0.63 8.41
CA GLY A 75 5.59 0.68 8.78
C GLY A 75 4.78 1.89 8.32
N TRP A 76 3.58 1.70 7.74
CA TRP A 76 2.77 2.81 7.23
C TRP A 76 2.28 3.76 8.32
N LEU A 77 1.95 3.24 9.52
CA LEU A 77 1.58 4.09 10.66
C LEU A 77 2.77 4.90 11.18
N THR A 78 3.96 4.29 11.24
CA THR A 78 5.21 4.99 11.60
C THR A 78 5.55 6.10 10.61
N LEU A 79 5.36 5.85 9.32
CA LEU A 79 5.60 6.86 8.28
C LEU A 79 4.56 7.98 8.33
N ALA A 80 3.29 7.64 8.61
CA ALA A 80 2.21 8.61 8.78
C ALA A 80 2.53 9.62 9.89
N ASP A 81 2.98 9.15 11.04
CA ASP A 81 3.41 10.02 12.15
C ASP A 81 4.62 10.88 11.78
N ARG A 82 5.58 10.30 11.06
CA ARG A 82 6.83 10.97 10.73
C ARG A 82 6.63 12.08 9.70
N PHE A 83 5.74 11.87 8.73
CA PHE A 83 5.64 12.72 7.54
C PHE A 83 4.29 13.40 7.35
N GLY A 84 3.31 13.15 8.22
CA GLY A 84 2.06 13.90 8.25
C GLY A 84 1.10 13.55 7.11
N PHE A 85 0.71 12.29 7.03
CA PHE A 85 -0.37 11.83 6.13
C PHE A 85 -1.34 10.89 6.87
N ALA A 86 -2.55 10.75 6.35
CA ALA A 86 -3.53 9.80 6.87
C ALA A 86 -3.36 8.40 6.26
N VAL A 87 -3.73 7.37 7.01
CA VAL A 87 -3.77 5.98 6.54
C VAL A 87 -5.19 5.44 6.61
N LEU A 88 -5.67 4.92 5.48
CA LEU A 88 -6.95 4.22 5.38
C LEU A 88 -6.69 2.75 5.04
N SER A 89 -7.20 1.83 5.84
CA SER A 89 -6.94 0.41 5.68
C SER A 89 -8.27 -0.36 5.69
N PRO A 90 -8.83 -0.65 4.51
CA PRO A 90 -9.95 -1.55 4.37
C PRO A 90 -9.54 -2.95 4.85
N GLU A 91 -10.42 -3.62 5.56
CA GLU A 91 -10.18 -4.99 6.02
C GLU A 91 -11.25 -5.94 5.49
N GLN A 92 -10.76 -7.07 4.96
CA GLN A 92 -11.59 -8.18 4.54
C GLN A 92 -12.06 -9.02 5.73
N THR A 93 -13.30 -9.50 5.66
CA THR A 93 -13.93 -10.31 6.71
C THR A 93 -13.85 -11.81 6.41
N LEU A 94 -13.96 -12.65 7.45
CA LEU A 94 -13.97 -14.11 7.28
C LEU A 94 -15.27 -14.60 6.64
N GLU A 95 -16.35 -13.84 6.83
CA GLU A 95 -17.67 -14.05 6.27
C GLU A 95 -17.66 -13.94 4.75
N ASN A 96 -16.93 -12.95 4.21
CA ASN A 96 -16.78 -12.76 2.77
C ASN A 96 -15.78 -13.76 2.17
N ASN A 97 -14.65 -13.97 2.86
CA ASN A 97 -13.60 -14.86 2.38
C ASN A 97 -12.87 -15.51 3.57
N VAL A 98 -12.87 -16.85 3.65
CA VAL A 98 -12.30 -17.59 4.78
C VAL A 98 -10.80 -17.39 4.98
N LEU A 99 -10.09 -16.88 3.97
CA LEU A 99 -8.67 -16.50 4.06
C LEU A 99 -8.50 -14.99 4.26
N ARG A 100 -9.54 -14.21 4.53
CA ARG A 100 -9.53 -12.73 4.46
C ARG A 100 -8.85 -12.21 3.20
N CYS A 101 -9.01 -12.93 2.09
CA CYS A 101 -8.45 -12.53 0.81
C CYS A 101 -9.42 -11.54 0.15
N PHE A 102 -8.95 -10.38 -0.30
CA PHE A 102 -9.74 -9.53 -1.19
C PHE A 102 -10.17 -10.34 -2.43
N ASN A 103 -11.43 -10.28 -2.83
CA ASN A 103 -11.98 -11.03 -3.96
C ASN A 103 -11.65 -10.35 -5.30
N TRP A 104 -10.37 -10.03 -5.52
CA TRP A 104 -9.87 -9.39 -6.74
C TRP A 104 -10.14 -10.20 -8.02
N PHE A 105 -10.48 -11.48 -7.89
CA PHE A 105 -10.81 -12.39 -8.99
C PHE A 105 -12.31 -12.54 -9.23
N GLU A 106 -13.18 -11.97 -8.39
CA GLU A 106 -14.63 -12.06 -8.56
C GLU A 106 -15.17 -10.79 -9.26
N PRO A 107 -15.83 -10.91 -10.43
CA PRO A 107 -16.37 -9.76 -11.17
C PRO A 107 -17.35 -8.88 -10.37
N ALA A 108 -18.05 -9.48 -9.41
CA ALA A 108 -18.97 -8.77 -8.52
C ALA A 108 -18.25 -7.83 -7.55
N ASP A 109 -16.99 -8.13 -7.21
CA ASP A 109 -16.19 -7.40 -6.23
C ASP A 109 -15.12 -6.50 -6.85
N ASN A 110 -14.72 -6.79 -8.10
CA ASN A 110 -13.59 -6.11 -8.75
C ASN A 110 -13.98 -5.12 -9.86
N SER A 111 -15.27 -4.83 -10.05
CA SER A 111 -15.77 -3.92 -11.08
C SER A 111 -16.09 -2.53 -10.52
N ARG A 112 -16.07 -1.50 -11.38
CA ARG A 112 -16.56 -0.17 -10.99
C ARG A 112 -18.02 -0.29 -10.54
N GLN A 113 -18.32 0.31 -9.39
CA GLN A 113 -19.61 0.25 -8.68
C GLN A 113 -20.02 -1.16 -8.22
N GLY A 114 -19.10 -2.14 -8.23
CA GLY A 114 -19.29 -3.49 -7.71
C GLY A 114 -18.56 -3.72 -6.37
N GLY A 115 -19.21 -4.48 -5.48
CA GLY A 115 -18.67 -5.10 -4.26
C GLY A 115 -17.52 -4.38 -3.58
N GLU A 116 -16.41 -5.08 -3.37
CA GLU A 116 -15.24 -4.57 -2.64
C GLU A 116 -14.64 -3.29 -3.23
N ALA A 117 -14.50 -3.19 -4.55
CA ALA A 117 -13.94 -2.01 -5.20
C ALA A 117 -14.80 -0.76 -4.96
N PHE A 118 -16.13 -0.90 -4.96
CA PHE A 118 -17.03 0.22 -4.63
C PHE A 118 -16.98 0.58 -3.15
N SER A 119 -16.93 -0.40 -2.25
CA SER A 119 -16.73 -0.14 -0.81
C SER A 119 -15.45 0.66 -0.55
N ILE A 120 -14.31 0.26 -1.14
CA ILE A 120 -13.04 0.97 -0.96
C ILE A 120 -13.14 2.39 -1.51
N GLN A 121 -13.79 2.58 -2.66
CA GLN A 121 -13.99 3.92 -3.21
C GLN A 121 -14.80 4.81 -2.24
N GLU A 122 -15.86 4.31 -1.61
CA GLU A 122 -16.68 5.08 -0.67
C GLU A 122 -15.90 5.42 0.60
N MET A 123 -15.10 4.47 1.11
CA MET A 123 -14.18 4.71 2.22
C MET A 123 -13.19 5.85 1.92
N VAL A 124 -12.62 5.90 0.72
CA VAL A 124 -11.70 6.97 0.31
C VAL A 124 -12.41 8.32 0.25
N ARG A 125 -13.63 8.38 -0.32
CA ARG A 125 -14.42 9.62 -0.33
C ARG A 125 -14.72 10.11 1.08
N TRP A 126 -15.16 9.20 1.95
CA TRP A 126 -15.41 9.51 3.36
C TRP A 126 -14.18 10.13 4.03
N ALA A 127 -12.99 9.54 3.86
CA ALA A 127 -11.78 10.06 4.48
C ALA A 127 -11.41 11.45 3.98
N ILE A 128 -11.52 11.69 2.66
CA ILE A 128 -11.26 13.00 2.05
C ILE A 128 -12.22 14.05 2.63
N ASP A 129 -13.53 13.75 2.65
CA ASP A 129 -14.56 14.69 3.06
C ASP A 129 -14.51 14.99 4.56
N VAL A 130 -14.33 13.96 5.40
CA VAL A 130 -14.36 14.10 6.87
C VAL A 130 -13.08 14.75 7.42
N HIS A 131 -11.93 14.46 6.81
CA HIS A 131 -10.63 14.96 7.28
C HIS A 131 -10.07 16.11 6.44
N ALA A 132 -10.81 16.60 5.44
CA ALA A 132 -10.38 17.65 4.51
C ALA A 132 -9.00 17.35 3.89
N LEU A 133 -8.81 16.11 3.42
CA LEU A 133 -7.55 15.65 2.81
C LEU A 133 -7.44 16.13 1.35
N ASP A 134 -6.22 16.21 0.83
CA ASP A 134 -6.00 16.62 -0.56
C ASP A 134 -6.37 15.48 -1.51
N ALA A 135 -7.48 15.66 -2.23
CA ALA A 135 -7.99 14.70 -3.21
C ALA A 135 -7.02 14.43 -4.39
N ASN A 136 -5.99 15.27 -4.59
CA ASN A 136 -4.95 15.05 -5.60
C ASN A 136 -3.72 14.32 -5.04
N ARG A 137 -3.65 14.06 -3.73
CA ARG A 137 -2.55 13.38 -3.04
C ARG A 137 -3.05 12.11 -2.35
N VAL A 138 -3.77 11.31 -3.11
CA VAL A 138 -4.31 10.02 -2.69
C VAL A 138 -3.51 8.90 -3.37
N PHE A 139 -2.98 7.99 -2.55
CA PHE A 139 -2.09 6.92 -2.97
C PHE A 139 -2.58 5.58 -2.44
N LEU A 140 -2.27 4.49 -3.13
CA LEU A 140 -2.74 3.16 -2.75
C LEU A 140 -1.62 2.13 -2.86
N THR A 141 -1.51 1.25 -1.87
CA THR A 141 -0.61 0.11 -1.91
C THR A 141 -1.22 -1.13 -1.29
N GLY A 142 -0.67 -2.30 -1.62
CA GLY A 142 -1.01 -3.53 -0.94
C GLY A 142 -0.13 -4.71 -1.30
N LEU A 143 -0.19 -5.74 -0.44
CA LEU A 143 0.51 -7.00 -0.60
C LEU A 143 -0.43 -8.10 -1.13
N SER A 144 0.05 -8.95 -2.03
CA SER A 144 -0.63 -10.18 -2.43
C SER A 144 -2.05 -9.91 -2.96
N SER A 145 -3.09 -10.43 -2.30
CA SER A 145 -4.49 -10.09 -2.59
C SER A 145 -4.79 -8.59 -2.51
N GLY A 146 -4.22 -7.88 -1.53
CA GLY A 146 -4.28 -6.42 -1.43
C GLY A 146 -3.49 -5.73 -2.56
N GLY A 147 -2.42 -6.35 -3.07
CA GLY A 147 -1.70 -5.88 -4.25
C GLY A 147 -2.52 -6.05 -5.54
N ALA A 148 -3.21 -7.18 -5.68
CA ALA A 148 -4.16 -7.40 -6.78
C ALA A 148 -5.36 -6.45 -6.70
N MET A 149 -5.91 -6.22 -5.50
CA MET A 149 -6.97 -5.23 -5.28
C MET A 149 -6.46 -3.79 -5.50
N THR A 150 -5.17 -3.52 -5.26
CA THR A 150 -4.55 -2.25 -5.68
C THR A 150 -4.64 -2.07 -7.20
N ALA A 151 -4.29 -3.09 -7.99
CA ALA A 151 -4.45 -3.03 -9.45
C ALA A 151 -5.91 -2.87 -9.89
N VAL A 152 -6.86 -3.49 -9.17
CA VAL A 152 -8.31 -3.30 -9.39
C VAL A 152 -8.70 -1.84 -9.21
N MET A 153 -8.33 -1.22 -8.09
CA MET A 153 -8.68 0.17 -7.81
C MET A 153 -8.05 1.14 -8.81
N LEU A 154 -6.80 0.91 -9.21
CA LEU A 154 -6.13 1.73 -10.22
C LEU A 154 -6.79 1.61 -11.60
N ALA A 155 -7.43 0.48 -11.94
CA ALA A 155 -8.13 0.31 -13.20
C ALA A 155 -9.58 0.83 -13.15
N THR A 156 -10.28 0.56 -12.05
CA THR A 156 -11.71 0.86 -11.90
C THR A 156 -11.98 2.29 -11.47
N TYR A 157 -11.13 2.90 -10.64
CA TYR A 157 -11.24 4.29 -10.16
C TYR A 157 -9.93 5.09 -10.33
N PRO A 158 -9.33 5.11 -11.55
CA PRO A 158 -8.04 5.74 -11.80
C PRO A 158 -8.01 7.23 -11.45
N GLU A 159 -9.15 7.93 -11.57
CA GLU A 159 -9.27 9.36 -11.29
C GLU A 159 -9.04 9.75 -9.83
N MET A 160 -9.08 8.78 -8.92
CA MET A 160 -8.93 9.01 -7.48
C MET A 160 -7.49 8.93 -6.99
N PHE A 161 -6.57 8.38 -7.79
CA PHE A 161 -5.23 8.05 -7.30
C PHE A 161 -4.15 8.78 -8.10
N ALA A 162 -3.23 9.44 -7.40
CA ALA A 162 -2.05 10.03 -8.04
C ALA A 162 -1.04 8.95 -8.47
N ALA A 163 -0.88 7.91 -7.63
CA ALA A 163 -0.05 6.76 -7.91
C ALA A 163 -0.45 5.55 -7.05
N GLY A 164 0.00 4.36 -7.43
CA GLY A 164 -0.14 3.17 -6.61
C GLY A 164 1.08 2.25 -6.65
N ALA A 165 1.20 1.39 -5.65
CA ALA A 165 2.27 0.42 -5.52
C ALA A 165 1.71 -1.00 -5.31
N VAL A 166 2.10 -1.94 -6.16
CA VAL A 166 1.65 -3.34 -6.09
C VAL A 166 2.80 -4.20 -5.58
N ILE A 167 2.63 -4.83 -4.43
CA ILE A 167 3.65 -5.72 -3.82
C ILE A 167 3.18 -7.18 -3.93
N SER A 168 3.95 -8.02 -4.62
CA SER A 168 3.62 -9.44 -4.87
C SER A 168 2.17 -9.69 -5.33
N GLY A 169 1.62 -8.76 -6.11
CA GLY A 169 0.23 -8.78 -6.59
C GLY A 169 0.07 -9.32 -8.01
N LEU A 170 -1.13 -9.11 -8.58
CA LEU A 170 -1.51 -9.55 -9.93
C LEU A 170 -2.10 -8.40 -10.75
N PRO A 171 -2.07 -8.47 -12.09
CA PRO A 171 -2.68 -7.47 -12.94
C PRO A 171 -4.21 -7.50 -12.86
N TYR A 172 -4.83 -6.36 -13.17
CA TYR A 172 -6.28 -6.26 -13.21
C TYR A 172 -6.85 -7.17 -14.31
N GLY A 173 -7.91 -7.92 -13.97
CA GLY A 173 -8.55 -8.87 -14.87
C GLY A 173 -7.74 -10.14 -15.12
N ALA A 174 -6.76 -10.45 -14.26
CA ALA A 174 -6.00 -11.70 -14.34
C ALA A 174 -6.83 -12.96 -14.08
N ALA A 175 -7.99 -12.81 -13.43
CA ALA A 175 -8.91 -13.89 -13.17
C ALA A 175 -10.34 -13.35 -13.08
N GLU A 176 -11.30 -14.24 -13.31
CA GLU A 176 -12.75 -13.98 -13.20
C GLU A 176 -13.44 -15.04 -12.31
N ASN A 177 -12.65 -15.84 -11.60
CA ASN A 177 -13.06 -16.83 -10.61
C ASN A 177 -11.82 -17.42 -9.91
N MET A 178 -12.04 -18.18 -8.84
CA MET A 178 -11.00 -18.86 -8.05
C MET A 178 -10.04 -19.74 -8.89
N TRP A 179 -10.54 -20.51 -9.86
CA TRP A 179 -9.68 -21.35 -10.70
C TRP A 179 -8.75 -20.53 -11.59
N GLY A 180 -9.28 -19.45 -12.17
CA GLY A 180 -8.49 -18.46 -12.89
C GLY A 180 -7.43 -17.82 -11.98
N ALA A 181 -7.79 -17.53 -10.72
CA ALA A 181 -6.87 -16.94 -9.75
C ALA A 181 -5.68 -17.86 -9.46
N VAL A 182 -5.94 -19.14 -9.18
CA VAL A 182 -4.89 -20.15 -8.96
C VAL A 182 -3.97 -20.28 -10.19
N ARG A 183 -4.54 -20.29 -11.40
CA ARG A 183 -3.78 -20.34 -12.65
C ARG A 183 -2.88 -19.11 -12.80
N ALA A 184 -3.46 -17.92 -12.63
CA ALA A 184 -2.75 -16.65 -12.77
C ALA A 184 -1.57 -16.55 -11.78
N MET A 185 -1.78 -16.92 -10.52
CA MET A 185 -0.74 -16.96 -9.49
C MET A 185 0.38 -17.95 -9.82
N SER A 186 0.05 -19.09 -10.44
CA SER A 186 0.99 -20.18 -10.64
C SER A 186 1.79 -20.08 -11.94
N HIS A 187 1.25 -19.51 -13.02
CA HIS A 187 1.84 -19.61 -14.36
C HIS A 187 1.81 -18.29 -15.16
N GLY A 188 1.23 -17.21 -14.62
CA GLY A 188 0.83 -16.06 -15.42
C GLY A 188 -0.31 -16.41 -16.38
N ASN A 189 -0.85 -15.42 -17.09
CA ASN A 189 -1.96 -15.67 -18.02
C ASN A 189 -1.55 -15.81 -19.48
N GLY A 190 -0.34 -15.39 -19.84
CA GLY A 190 0.19 -15.47 -21.21
C GLY A 190 -0.52 -14.53 -22.19
N GLN A 191 -1.13 -13.45 -21.70
CA GLN A 191 -1.80 -12.45 -22.53
C GLN A 191 -0.78 -11.47 -23.12
N SER A 192 -1.12 -10.90 -24.28
CA SER A 192 -0.35 -9.81 -24.86
C SER A 192 -0.49 -8.51 -24.06
N SER A 193 0.49 -7.63 -24.15
CA SER A 193 0.46 -6.31 -23.51
C SER A 193 -0.78 -5.48 -23.93
N ARG A 194 -1.23 -5.61 -25.19
CA ARG A 194 -2.46 -4.99 -25.69
C ARG A 194 -3.70 -5.51 -24.97
N GLU A 195 -3.87 -6.83 -24.87
CA GLU A 195 -5.01 -7.43 -24.16
C GLU A 195 -5.03 -7.01 -22.70
N TRP A 196 -3.85 -6.95 -22.08
CA TRP A 196 -3.71 -6.47 -20.71
C TRP A 196 -4.11 -5.00 -20.55
N GLY A 197 -3.64 -4.12 -21.43
CA GLY A 197 -4.00 -2.71 -21.39
C GLY A 197 -5.47 -2.46 -21.74
N ASP A 198 -6.07 -3.27 -22.62
CA ASP A 198 -7.48 -3.18 -22.98
C ASP A 198 -8.39 -3.53 -21.79
N LYS A 199 -8.00 -4.49 -20.94
CA LYS A 199 -8.70 -4.77 -19.68
C LYS A 199 -8.77 -3.54 -18.79
N VAL A 200 -7.67 -2.81 -18.60
CA VAL A 200 -7.64 -1.57 -17.79
C VAL A 200 -8.48 -0.48 -18.45
N ARG A 201 -8.31 -0.25 -19.75
CA ARG A 201 -9.09 0.77 -20.51
C ARG A 201 -10.59 0.46 -20.57
N GLY A 202 -10.99 -0.80 -20.40
CA GLY A 202 -12.37 -1.25 -20.34
C GLY A 202 -13.01 -1.18 -18.95
N ALA A 203 -12.22 -0.99 -17.89
CA ALA A 203 -12.70 -1.01 -16.50
C ALA A 203 -13.46 0.25 -16.09
N SER A 204 -13.25 1.36 -16.81
CA SER A 204 -13.91 2.65 -16.56
C SER A 204 -14.01 3.49 -17.83
N SER A 205 -14.77 4.59 -17.78
CA SER A 205 -14.81 5.57 -18.87
C SER A 205 -13.58 6.48 -18.93
N ASN A 206 -12.63 6.36 -17.98
CA ASN A 206 -11.45 7.21 -17.92
C ASN A 206 -10.61 7.10 -19.20
N LYS A 207 -10.10 8.24 -19.67
CA LYS A 207 -9.18 8.33 -20.83
C LYS A 207 -7.78 8.79 -20.44
N GLY A 208 -7.55 8.97 -19.15
CA GLY A 208 -6.32 9.51 -18.59
C GLY A 208 -6.51 10.92 -18.00
N PRO A 209 -5.52 11.43 -17.27
CA PRO A 209 -4.24 10.76 -16.98
C PRO A 209 -4.42 9.49 -16.14
N TRP A 210 -3.54 8.51 -16.36
CA TRP A 210 -3.49 7.28 -15.56
C TRP A 210 -2.51 7.45 -14.39
N PRO A 211 -2.77 6.82 -13.23
CA PRO A 211 -1.84 6.84 -12.11
C PRO A 211 -0.48 6.23 -12.48
N CYS A 212 0.59 6.74 -11.86
CA CYS A 212 1.89 6.06 -11.94
C CYS A 212 1.89 4.79 -11.09
N VAL A 213 2.57 3.73 -11.54
CA VAL A 213 2.55 2.43 -10.86
C VAL A 213 3.95 1.95 -10.51
N SER A 214 4.14 1.61 -9.24
CA SER A 214 5.33 0.90 -8.75
C SER A 214 5.00 -0.57 -8.52
N ILE A 215 5.85 -1.50 -8.95
CA ILE A 215 5.62 -2.95 -8.89
C ILE A 215 6.79 -3.55 -8.14
N TRP A 216 6.53 -4.26 -7.05
CA TRP A 216 7.55 -4.86 -6.18
C TRP A 216 7.33 -6.36 -6.10
N HIS A 217 8.35 -7.15 -6.42
CA HIS A 217 8.18 -8.60 -6.48
C HIS A 217 9.50 -9.32 -6.24
N GLY A 218 9.46 -10.37 -5.42
CA GLY A 218 10.59 -11.26 -5.19
C GLY A 218 10.74 -12.31 -6.29
N ASP A 219 11.97 -12.63 -6.70
CA ASP A 219 12.20 -13.69 -7.70
C ASP A 219 12.03 -15.12 -7.15
N ASN A 220 11.98 -15.27 -5.82
CA ASN A 220 11.73 -16.53 -5.11
C ASN A 220 10.30 -16.64 -4.54
N ASP A 221 9.37 -15.82 -5.04
CA ASP A 221 7.95 -15.88 -4.66
C ASP A 221 7.29 -17.15 -5.24
N SER A 222 6.92 -18.06 -4.33
CA SER A 222 6.29 -19.34 -4.68
C SER A 222 4.76 -19.33 -4.56
N THR A 223 4.17 -18.22 -4.09
CA THR A 223 2.72 -18.05 -3.96
C THR A 223 2.18 -17.35 -5.20
N VAL A 224 2.71 -16.16 -5.50
CA VAL A 224 2.42 -15.40 -6.72
C VAL A 224 3.70 -15.38 -7.52
N ARG A 225 3.82 -16.27 -8.51
CA ARG A 225 5.07 -16.43 -9.24
C ARG A 225 5.47 -15.15 -9.97
N VAL A 226 6.77 -15.02 -10.16
CA VAL A 226 7.46 -13.88 -10.80
C VAL A 226 6.81 -13.39 -12.11
N GLY A 227 6.20 -14.29 -12.91
CA GLY A 227 5.52 -13.93 -14.15
C GLY A 227 4.31 -13.00 -13.95
N ALA A 228 3.68 -12.98 -12.77
CA ALA A 228 2.60 -12.05 -12.47
C ALA A 228 3.06 -10.59 -12.49
N SER A 229 4.30 -10.30 -12.05
CA SER A 229 4.84 -8.95 -12.15
C SER A 229 5.16 -8.58 -13.61
N ASP A 230 5.56 -9.55 -14.42
CA ASP A 230 5.84 -9.31 -15.85
C ASP A 230 4.55 -8.99 -16.60
N ASP A 231 3.45 -9.67 -16.25
CA ASP A 231 2.11 -9.33 -16.74
C ASP A 231 1.66 -7.93 -16.24
N LEU A 232 1.92 -7.55 -14.97
CA LEU A 232 1.68 -6.20 -14.45
C LEU A 232 2.47 -5.11 -15.22
N ILE A 233 3.77 -5.36 -15.46
CA ILE A 233 4.62 -4.44 -16.24
C ILE A 233 4.04 -4.30 -17.65
N SER A 234 3.69 -5.41 -18.29
CA SER A 234 3.10 -5.43 -19.64
C SER A 234 1.78 -4.65 -19.68
N GLN A 235 0.92 -4.83 -18.67
CA GLN A 235 -0.35 -4.13 -18.54
C GLN A 235 -0.14 -2.61 -18.46
N TRP A 236 0.67 -2.16 -17.50
CA TRP A 236 0.78 -0.73 -17.22
C TRP A 236 1.65 0.01 -18.22
N THR A 237 2.67 -0.63 -18.79
CA THR A 237 3.45 -0.01 -19.88
C THR A 237 2.62 0.18 -21.14
N ASN A 238 1.73 -0.76 -21.48
CA ASN A 238 0.77 -0.58 -22.57
C ASN A 238 -0.29 0.49 -22.28
N VAL A 239 -0.81 0.57 -21.05
CA VAL A 239 -1.75 1.63 -20.64
C VAL A 239 -1.13 3.03 -20.82
N HIS A 240 0.14 3.18 -20.44
CA HIS A 240 0.87 4.45 -20.56
C HIS A 240 1.48 4.69 -21.95
N GLY A 241 1.48 3.70 -22.84
CA GLY A 241 2.10 3.81 -24.16
C GLY A 241 3.63 3.97 -24.12
N VAL A 242 4.28 3.35 -23.12
CA VAL A 242 5.73 3.44 -22.86
C VAL A 242 6.42 2.07 -22.97
N GLU A 243 5.85 1.17 -23.76
CA GLU A 243 6.43 -0.15 -24.02
C GLU A 243 7.81 -0.03 -24.68
N GLY A 244 8.72 -0.96 -24.38
CA GLY A 244 10.07 -0.95 -24.91
C GLY A 244 11.07 -0.31 -23.95
N ASP A 245 11.45 0.94 -24.19
CA ASP A 245 12.61 1.57 -23.55
C ASP A 245 12.41 1.77 -22.02
N PHE A 246 13.30 1.15 -21.25
CA PHE A 246 13.43 1.37 -19.81
C PHE A 246 14.88 1.66 -19.43
N VAL A 247 15.03 2.37 -18.32
CA VAL A 247 16.32 2.47 -17.63
C VAL A 247 16.40 1.34 -16.62
N GLU A 248 17.38 0.45 -16.78
CA GLU A 248 17.72 -0.56 -15.76
C GLU A 248 18.74 0.03 -14.80
N VAL A 249 18.45 -0.09 -13.50
CA VAL A 249 19.36 0.26 -12.42
C VAL A 249 19.61 -1.01 -11.63
N LEU A 250 20.84 -1.50 -11.68
CA LEU A 250 21.30 -2.55 -10.77
C LEU A 250 21.65 -1.86 -9.45
N ALA A 251 20.96 -2.23 -8.38
CA ALA A 251 21.27 -1.75 -7.03
C ALA A 251 22.19 -2.76 -6.34
N ASP A 252 23.15 -2.26 -5.57
CA ASP A 252 24.16 -3.06 -4.86
C ASP A 252 23.55 -4.01 -3.81
N GLU A 253 22.26 -3.86 -3.49
CA GLU A 253 21.47 -4.56 -2.46
C GLU A 253 20.81 -5.87 -2.97
N GLY A 254 21.29 -6.47 -4.06
CA GLY A 254 20.65 -7.68 -4.61
C GLY A 254 19.26 -7.41 -5.19
N ARG A 255 19.07 -6.21 -5.78
CA ARG A 255 17.81 -5.76 -6.37
C ARG A 255 18.08 -5.10 -7.72
N SER A 256 17.16 -5.26 -8.67
CA SER A 256 17.17 -4.49 -9.92
C SER A 256 15.91 -3.65 -10.05
N HIS A 257 16.05 -2.41 -10.53
CA HIS A 257 14.93 -1.54 -10.88
C HIS A 257 14.85 -1.34 -12.37
N ARG A 258 13.63 -1.32 -12.91
CA ARG A 258 13.36 -0.88 -14.28
C ARG A 258 12.39 0.29 -14.25
N ILE A 259 12.69 1.35 -14.98
CA ILE A 259 11.88 2.56 -15.02
C ILE A 259 11.49 2.88 -16.46
N TRP A 260 10.19 2.86 -16.74
CA TRP A 260 9.60 3.32 -17.99
C TRP A 260 9.09 4.75 -17.81
N ARG A 261 9.48 5.63 -18.73
CA ARG A 261 9.19 7.07 -18.66
C ARG A 261 8.35 7.49 -19.86
N SER A 262 7.49 8.50 -19.67
CA SER A 262 6.88 9.21 -20.79
C SER A 262 7.92 10.03 -21.56
N ALA A 263 7.55 10.52 -22.75
CA ALA A 263 8.43 11.31 -23.62
C ALA A 263 9.00 12.59 -22.95
N ASP A 264 8.33 13.09 -21.91
CA ASP A 264 8.78 14.23 -21.10
C ASP A 264 9.64 13.85 -19.88
N GLY A 265 10.06 12.58 -19.79
CA GLY A 265 10.93 12.07 -18.74
C GLY A 265 10.24 11.71 -17.42
N ARG A 266 8.93 11.90 -17.28
CA ARG A 266 8.21 11.52 -16.05
C ARG A 266 8.12 10.00 -15.90
N PRO A 267 8.46 9.40 -14.74
CA PRO A 267 8.32 7.97 -14.53
C PRO A 267 6.84 7.58 -14.51
N LYS A 268 6.48 6.55 -15.26
CA LYS A 268 5.10 6.04 -15.37
C LYS A 268 4.93 4.65 -14.77
N VAL A 269 5.91 3.78 -15.01
CA VAL A 269 5.99 2.46 -14.41
C VAL A 269 7.38 2.28 -13.83
N LYS A 270 7.45 1.80 -12.59
CA LYS A 270 8.70 1.38 -11.95
C LYS A 270 8.55 -0.05 -11.46
N SER A 271 9.47 -0.94 -11.83
CA SER A 271 9.54 -2.30 -11.32
C SER A 271 10.72 -2.43 -10.39
N HIS A 272 10.55 -3.14 -9.29
CA HIS A 272 11.55 -3.55 -8.32
C HIS A 272 11.54 -5.08 -8.24
N ARG A 273 12.59 -5.71 -8.76
CA ARG A 273 12.84 -7.15 -8.62
C ARG A 273 13.86 -7.38 -7.52
N ILE A 274 13.49 -8.12 -6.49
CA ILE A 274 14.35 -8.36 -5.33
C ILE A 274 14.77 -9.82 -5.33
N ASN A 275 16.08 -10.06 -5.29
CA ASN A 275 16.64 -11.40 -5.32
C ASN A 275 16.35 -12.13 -4.01
N ASP A 276 16.07 -13.42 -4.10
CA ASP A 276 15.79 -14.36 -3.01
C ASP A 276 14.60 -14.01 -2.11
N LEU A 277 13.91 -12.90 -2.38
CA LEU A 277 12.72 -12.48 -1.64
C LEU A 277 11.57 -13.46 -1.92
N ALA A 278 11.05 -14.06 -0.85
CA ALA A 278 9.85 -14.90 -0.90
C ALA A 278 8.57 -14.04 -1.04
N HIS A 279 7.40 -14.68 -0.97
CA HIS A 279 6.13 -13.95 -0.97
C HIS A 279 6.03 -13.02 0.26
N GLY A 280 6.05 -11.70 0.04
CA GLY A 280 5.97 -10.75 1.16
C GLY A 280 6.37 -9.32 0.81
N THR A 281 6.16 -8.45 1.80
CA THR A 281 6.59 -7.06 1.75
C THR A 281 8.05 -6.97 2.20
N PRO A 282 8.96 -6.44 1.37
CA PRO A 282 10.34 -6.22 1.77
C PRO A 282 10.40 -5.04 2.74
N LEU A 283 11.07 -5.25 3.87
CA LEU A 283 11.25 -4.31 4.96
C LEU A 283 12.73 -4.03 5.22
N MET A 284 12.94 -2.95 5.96
CA MET A 284 14.13 -2.68 6.74
C MET A 284 13.63 -2.29 8.12
N THR A 285 14.02 -3.01 9.19
CA THR A 285 13.54 -2.71 10.55
C THR A 285 14.46 -1.80 11.35
N GLU A 286 15.70 -1.62 10.90
CA GLU A 286 16.73 -0.82 11.57
C GLU A 286 17.30 0.27 10.67
N GLY A 287 18.01 1.25 11.25
CA GLY A 287 18.63 2.35 10.51
C GLY A 287 17.69 3.52 10.22
N ALA A 288 18.17 4.48 9.43
CA ALA A 288 17.45 5.74 9.16
C ALA A 288 16.09 5.52 8.48
N ASP A 289 16.04 4.51 7.61
CA ASP A 289 14.85 4.12 6.83
C ASP A 289 14.10 2.96 7.46
N GLY A 290 14.53 2.53 8.65
CA GLY A 290 13.89 1.49 9.43
C GLY A 290 12.45 1.88 9.76
N CYS A 291 11.50 1.16 9.17
CA CYS A 291 10.08 1.30 9.48
C CYS A 291 9.37 -0.05 9.39
N GLY A 292 8.49 -0.31 10.36
CA GLY A 292 7.75 -1.56 10.45
C GLY A 292 8.38 -2.58 11.39
N THR A 293 7.85 -3.80 11.34
CA THR A 293 8.23 -4.91 12.22
C THR A 293 8.14 -6.20 11.42
N ALA A 294 9.22 -6.97 11.40
CA ALA A 294 9.27 -8.24 10.69
C ALA A 294 8.25 -9.24 11.24
N GLY A 295 7.73 -10.09 10.36
CA GLY A 295 6.67 -11.05 10.70
C GLY A 295 6.23 -11.86 9.49
N PRO A 296 5.12 -12.62 9.59
CA PRO A 296 4.56 -13.35 8.47
C PRO A 296 4.31 -12.43 7.27
N PHE A 297 4.97 -12.73 6.14
CA PHE A 297 4.94 -11.94 4.90
C PHE A 297 5.47 -10.50 5.03
N LEU A 298 6.15 -10.17 6.12
CA LEU A 298 6.81 -8.90 6.40
C LEU A 298 8.30 -9.19 6.56
N LEU A 299 9.03 -9.12 5.45
CA LEU A 299 10.33 -9.74 5.29
C LEU A 299 11.43 -8.69 5.41
N ASP A 300 12.19 -8.72 6.50
CA ASP A 300 13.36 -7.85 6.64
C ASP A 300 14.49 -8.33 5.73
N VAL A 301 14.71 -7.57 4.66
CA VAL A 301 15.74 -7.83 3.65
C VAL A 301 16.63 -6.59 3.45
N GLY A 302 16.60 -5.65 4.40
CA GLY A 302 17.33 -4.40 4.31
C GLY A 302 16.82 -3.46 3.21
N ILE A 303 15.55 -3.59 2.79
CA ILE A 303 14.91 -2.73 1.78
C ILE A 303 13.56 -2.28 2.32
N SER A 304 13.43 -1.01 2.71
CA SER A 304 12.16 -0.45 3.16
C SER A 304 11.27 -0.08 1.96
N SER A 305 10.44 -1.01 1.48
CA SER A 305 9.52 -0.68 0.38
C SER A 305 8.59 0.47 0.74
N SER A 306 8.00 0.48 1.93
CA SER A 306 7.08 1.55 2.35
C SER A 306 7.72 2.94 2.34
N ALA A 307 8.94 3.08 2.87
CA ALA A 307 9.64 4.37 2.86
C ALA A 307 10.03 4.81 1.44
N GLU A 308 10.52 3.89 0.61
CA GLU A 308 10.86 4.19 -0.79
C GLU A 308 9.62 4.54 -1.63
N ILE A 309 8.51 3.85 -1.40
CA ILE A 309 7.23 4.13 -2.06
C ILE A 309 6.75 5.53 -1.65
N ALA A 310 6.73 5.86 -0.35
CA ALA A 310 6.32 7.16 0.15
C ALA A 310 7.19 8.31 -0.40
N ARG A 311 8.50 8.12 -0.50
CA ARG A 311 9.42 9.06 -1.19
C ARG A 311 9.08 9.25 -2.64
N SER A 312 8.82 8.15 -3.36
CA SER A 312 8.49 8.21 -4.78
C SER A 312 7.19 8.97 -5.06
N TRP A 313 6.32 9.08 -4.06
CA TRP A 313 5.09 9.86 -4.08
C TRP A 313 5.26 11.31 -3.61
N GLY A 314 6.44 11.70 -3.11
CA GLY A 314 6.69 13.03 -2.55
C GLY A 314 5.91 13.29 -1.26
N ILE A 315 5.75 12.26 -0.43
CA ILE A 315 5.09 12.35 0.88
C ILE A 315 5.99 11.93 2.04
N ALA A 316 7.29 11.72 1.79
CA ALA A 316 8.27 11.34 2.80
C ALA A 316 9.65 11.90 2.44
N ASP A 317 9.86 13.19 2.69
CA ASP A 317 11.15 13.89 2.52
C ASP A 317 11.73 14.33 3.87
#